data_AF-A0A7G2CAK2-F1
#
_entry.id   AF-A0A7G2CAK2-F1
#
_cell.length_a   1.000
_cell.length_b   1.000
_cell.length_c   1.000
_cell.angle_alpha   90.00
_cell.angle_beta   90.00
_cell.angle_gamma   90.00
#
_symmetry.space_group_name_H-M   'P 1'
#
loop_
_entity.id
_entity.type
_entity.pdbx_description
1 polymer ?
#
loop_
_entity_poly.entity_id
_entity_poly.type
_entity_poly.pdbx_seq_one_letter_code
_entity_poly.pdbx_strand_id
1 'polypeptide(L)'
;MFIVGYCNLLNPFAELGEVQNVFDTALDVLQSGHIAGNNLDRQKWYYDILSVLLKVEILGDFVQVAETINEVATAVYPWNPAAWEDQDNNSLIPYNGNEASGTAPLTAGEQCTRRLLLSSLAAHLADIAAPPCVADVASYLSYTFTRNHVIKDYFHLFSGVPRGWKVAGLYAAYSPLLNPVEVYNVMTYAGRAALTEKSVYHALMGLLRTAWSKESPHQRFIFRRLMQLYPSDPAVSQYFDMLEHYYRKSFDDIHRYLITECFTRGDVTRAVCLAVENGLTDEIVWELRVRLIAAGALEDVLLAQVGKAVEHGFVALDGCASLELLCSLKLCAALSNYVQAARAVGRWEELQRADHTRASPLFRVAEALRAGAWAHTAVLDLIVAIGHQTHFDLHPSVLCTVMERGCETLLLMRDWMKLAIPPHHHNNNSYHQKYTVMWVQLTNRFVPPATQLLEVMGLQFRSRINPKRIMAIREKLLRLVDTPSY
;
A
#
# COMPACT_ATOMS: atom_id res chain seq x y z
N MET A 1 -3.57 -18.51 34.90
CA MET A 1 -2.14 -18.14 35.06
C MET A 1 -1.91 -16.71 35.54
N PHE A 2 -2.86 -15.76 35.43
CA PHE A 2 -2.69 -14.50 36.17
C PHE A 2 -2.75 -14.76 37.68
N ILE A 3 -3.78 -15.44 38.20
CA ILE A 3 -3.85 -15.80 39.63
C ILE A 3 -2.85 -16.89 40.02
N VAL A 4 -2.73 -18.00 39.29
CA VAL A 4 -1.69 -19.03 39.57
C VAL A 4 -0.25 -18.48 39.41
N GLY A 5 -0.02 -17.56 38.46
CA GLY A 5 1.26 -16.86 38.30
C GLY A 5 1.49 -15.77 39.35
N TYR A 6 0.43 -15.13 39.85
CA TYR A 6 0.46 -14.17 40.96
C TYR A 6 0.65 -14.89 42.32
N CYS A 7 0.07 -16.08 42.49
CA CYS A 7 0.29 -16.98 43.62
C CYS A 7 1.73 -17.51 43.63
N ASN A 8 2.29 -17.91 42.47
CA ASN A 8 3.70 -18.30 42.34
C ASN A 8 4.68 -17.14 42.60
N LEU A 9 4.27 -15.88 42.40
CA LEU A 9 5.07 -14.70 42.72
C LEU A 9 5.02 -14.30 44.20
N LEU A 10 3.90 -14.54 44.90
CA LEU A 10 3.71 -14.15 46.30
C LEU A 10 4.13 -15.25 47.29
N ASN A 11 3.96 -16.53 46.95
CA ASN A 11 4.43 -17.65 47.75
C ASN A 11 4.65 -18.91 46.89
N PRO A 12 5.88 -19.18 46.40
CA PRO A 12 6.16 -20.18 45.36
C PRO A 12 5.97 -21.66 45.76
N PHE A 13 5.42 -21.95 46.95
CA PHE A 13 5.21 -23.30 47.47
C PHE A 13 3.80 -23.55 48.01
N ALA A 14 2.86 -22.62 47.83
CA ALA A 14 1.49 -22.81 48.31
C ALA A 14 0.75 -23.85 47.46
N GLU A 15 0.12 -24.84 48.12
CA GLU A 15 -0.72 -25.82 47.45
C GLU A 15 -2.06 -25.20 47.03
N LEU A 16 -2.69 -25.70 45.95
CA LEU A 16 -3.94 -25.12 45.42
C LEU A 16 -5.06 -25.07 46.48
N GLY A 17 -5.12 -26.07 47.36
CA GLY A 17 -6.06 -26.12 48.49
C GLY A 17 -5.82 -25.06 49.57
N GLU A 18 -4.58 -24.59 49.74
CA GLU A 18 -4.26 -23.50 50.66
C GLU A 18 -4.73 -22.16 50.11
N VAL A 19 -4.60 -21.95 48.80
CA VAL A 19 -5.10 -20.76 48.11
C VAL A 19 -6.64 -20.73 48.09
N GLN A 20 -7.28 -21.89 47.87
CA GLN A 20 -8.73 -22.05 48.00
C GLN A 20 -9.22 -21.65 49.39
N ASN A 21 -8.62 -22.19 50.45
CA ASN A 21 -9.02 -21.89 51.83
C ASN A 21 -8.86 -20.41 52.21
N VAL A 22 -7.76 -19.76 51.80
CA VAL A 22 -7.56 -18.33 52.02
C VAL A 22 -8.62 -17.50 51.30
N PHE A 23 -9.02 -17.93 50.10
CA PHE A 23 -10.05 -17.26 49.32
C PHE A 23 -11.45 -17.47 49.89
N ASP A 24 -11.82 -18.70 50.25
CA ASP A 24 -13.11 -19.02 50.89
C ASP A 24 -13.26 -18.26 52.21
N THR A 25 -12.16 -18.15 52.98
CA THR A 25 -12.14 -17.33 54.20
C THR A 25 -12.34 -15.84 53.89
N ALA A 26 -11.72 -15.30 52.84
CA ALA A 26 -11.94 -13.92 52.42
C ALA A 26 -13.38 -13.69 51.92
N LEU A 27 -13.96 -14.68 51.24
CA LEU A 27 -15.33 -14.69 50.76
C LEU A 27 -16.34 -14.67 51.93
N ASP A 28 -16.11 -15.52 52.93
CA ASP A 28 -16.91 -15.59 54.15
C ASP A 28 -16.82 -14.28 54.94
N VAL A 29 -15.63 -13.68 55.04
CA VAL A 29 -15.42 -12.37 55.70
C VAL A 29 -16.16 -11.23 54.97
N LEU A 30 -16.25 -11.28 53.64
CA LEU A 30 -16.99 -10.30 52.84
C LEU A 30 -18.51 -10.51 52.87
N GLN A 31 -18.97 -11.75 52.92
CA GLN A 31 -20.39 -12.10 53.04
C GLN A 31 -20.93 -11.89 54.46
N SER A 32 -20.08 -12.07 55.48
CA SER A 32 -20.42 -11.85 56.89
C SER A 32 -20.13 -10.43 57.39
N GLY A 33 -19.29 -9.67 56.69
CA GLY A 33 -18.95 -8.28 57.00
C GLY A 33 -20.07 -7.30 56.64
N HIS A 34 -20.23 -6.26 57.46
CA HIS A 34 -21.18 -5.14 57.36
C HIS A 34 -21.07 -4.26 56.08
N ILE A 35 -20.65 -4.80 54.93
CA ILE A 35 -20.73 -4.14 53.62
C ILE A 35 -22.05 -4.56 52.94
N ALA A 36 -23.15 -4.42 53.68
CA ALA A 36 -24.50 -4.45 53.12
C ALA A 36 -24.75 -3.11 52.41
N GLY A 37 -24.25 -2.98 51.19
CA GLY A 37 -24.51 -1.79 50.39
C GLY A 37 -23.79 -1.79 49.06
N ASN A 38 -24.54 -1.96 47.97
CA ASN A 38 -24.28 -1.60 46.56
C ASN A 38 -22.95 -2.01 45.88
N ASN A 39 -21.97 -2.56 46.60
CA ASN A 39 -20.68 -3.01 46.08
C ASN A 39 -20.63 -4.51 45.79
N LEU A 40 -21.58 -5.30 46.33
CA LEU A 40 -21.64 -6.74 46.10
C LEU A 40 -21.82 -7.05 44.60
N ASP A 41 -22.74 -6.36 43.91
CA ASP A 41 -22.95 -6.56 42.46
C ASP A 41 -21.75 -6.12 41.60
N ARG A 42 -20.96 -5.14 42.06
CA ARG A 42 -19.77 -4.65 41.35
C ARG A 42 -18.56 -5.58 41.49
N GLN A 43 -18.53 -6.44 42.51
CA GLN A 43 -17.44 -7.38 42.79
C GLN A 43 -17.83 -8.85 42.60
N LYS A 44 -19.13 -9.17 42.46
CA LYS A 44 -19.65 -10.54 42.29
C LYS A 44 -18.99 -11.30 41.14
N TRP A 45 -18.75 -10.64 40.02
CA TRP A 45 -18.07 -11.24 38.87
C TRP A 45 -16.65 -11.72 39.21
N TYR A 46 -15.89 -11.01 40.04
CA TYR A 46 -14.53 -11.42 40.43
C TYR A 46 -14.58 -12.71 41.26
N TYR A 47 -15.60 -12.84 42.11
CA TYR A 47 -15.86 -14.03 42.92
C TYR A 47 -16.41 -15.20 42.10
N ASP A 48 -17.30 -14.96 41.13
CA ASP A 48 -17.79 -16.01 40.22
C ASP A 48 -16.63 -16.56 39.37
N ILE A 49 -15.75 -15.68 38.87
CA ILE A 49 -14.56 -16.09 38.11
C ILE A 49 -13.55 -16.82 38.98
N LEU A 50 -13.30 -16.36 40.20
CA LEU A 50 -12.34 -16.98 41.11
C LEU A 50 -12.84 -18.30 41.68
N SER A 51 -14.12 -18.40 42.05
CA SER A 51 -14.72 -19.65 42.50
C SER A 51 -14.72 -20.71 41.41
N VAL A 52 -14.85 -20.31 40.14
CA VAL A 52 -14.71 -21.19 38.98
C VAL A 52 -13.24 -21.58 38.75
N LEU A 53 -12.29 -20.62 38.82
CA LEU A 53 -10.85 -20.88 38.71
C LEU A 53 -10.28 -21.76 39.84
N LEU A 54 -10.82 -21.62 41.04
CA LEU A 54 -10.41 -22.36 42.21
C LEU A 54 -10.95 -23.79 42.22
N LYS A 55 -12.04 -24.11 41.51
CA LYS A 55 -12.59 -25.47 41.41
C LYS A 55 -11.93 -26.34 40.33
N VAL A 56 -10.86 -25.84 39.69
CA VAL A 56 -10.21 -26.54 38.59
C VAL A 56 -9.27 -27.62 39.11
N GLU A 57 -9.55 -28.88 38.79
CA GLU A 57 -8.71 -30.03 39.16
C GLU A 57 -7.94 -30.60 37.95
N ILE A 58 -8.43 -30.38 36.73
CA ILE A 58 -7.84 -30.88 35.47
C ILE A 58 -7.80 -29.82 34.36
N LEU A 59 -6.90 -29.99 33.38
CA LEU A 59 -6.67 -29.06 32.26
C LEU A 59 -7.93 -28.70 31.46
N GLY A 60 -8.87 -29.64 31.32
CA GLY A 60 -10.14 -29.44 30.63
C GLY A 60 -11.06 -28.41 31.31
N ASP A 61 -10.98 -28.30 32.65
CA ASP A 61 -11.80 -27.34 33.39
C ASP A 61 -11.34 -25.91 33.10
N PHE A 62 -10.02 -25.67 32.95
CA PHE A 62 -9.48 -24.35 32.59
C PHE A 62 -10.05 -23.80 31.27
N VAL A 63 -10.32 -24.68 30.31
CA VAL A 63 -10.92 -24.30 29.01
C VAL A 63 -12.39 -23.89 29.20
N GLN A 64 -13.15 -24.65 29.98
CA GLN A 64 -14.55 -24.33 30.31
C GLN A 64 -14.67 -23.06 31.16
N VAL A 65 -13.74 -22.85 32.09
CA VAL A 65 -13.63 -21.62 32.88
C VAL A 65 -13.39 -20.42 31.94
N ALA A 66 -12.46 -20.53 31.01
CA ALA A 66 -12.17 -19.45 30.07
C ALA A 66 -13.39 -19.12 29.18
N GLU A 67 -14.10 -20.14 28.70
CA GLU A 67 -15.33 -19.97 27.94
C GLU A 67 -16.41 -19.25 28.76
N THR A 68 -16.64 -19.69 30.00
CA THR A 68 -17.63 -19.08 30.91
C THR A 68 -17.29 -17.63 31.22
N ILE A 69 -16.01 -17.31 31.50
CA ILE A 69 -15.57 -15.93 31.73
C ILE A 69 -15.87 -15.07 30.50
N ASN A 70 -15.59 -15.59 29.30
CA ASN A 70 -15.80 -14.86 28.06
C ASN A 70 -17.30 -14.61 27.80
N GLU A 71 -18.14 -15.62 28.00
CA GLU A 71 -19.60 -15.51 27.86
C GLU A 71 -20.19 -14.48 28.81
N VAL A 72 -19.83 -14.54 30.10
CA VAL A 72 -20.25 -13.56 31.11
C VAL A 72 -19.80 -12.16 30.72
N ALA A 73 -18.54 -12.00 30.31
CA ALA A 73 -18.03 -10.72 29.87
C ALA A 73 -18.82 -10.17 28.67
N THR A 74 -19.23 -11.03 27.73
CA THR A 74 -19.94 -10.64 26.51
C THR A 74 -21.37 -10.21 26.83
N ALA A 75 -22.04 -10.97 27.71
CA ALA A 75 -23.42 -10.72 28.08
C ALA A 75 -23.58 -9.48 28.98
N VAL A 76 -22.63 -9.25 29.89
CA VAL A 76 -22.74 -8.22 30.93
C VAL A 76 -22.14 -6.89 30.50
N TYR A 77 -21.07 -6.89 29.70
CA TYR A 77 -20.33 -5.67 29.35
C TYR A 77 -20.32 -5.44 27.83
N PRO A 78 -21.19 -4.56 27.30
CA PRO A 78 -21.22 -4.27 25.88
C PRO A 78 -19.93 -3.58 25.43
N TRP A 79 -19.45 -3.91 24.23
CA TRP A 79 -18.29 -3.28 23.61
C TRP A 79 -18.70 -2.06 22.79
N ASN A 80 -18.13 -0.89 23.09
CA ASN A 80 -18.30 0.33 22.30
C ASN A 80 -16.92 0.93 21.97
N PRO A 81 -16.41 0.76 20.73
CA PRO A 81 -15.12 1.28 20.31
C PRO A 81 -14.97 2.80 20.51
N ALA A 82 -16.03 3.58 20.28
CA ALA A 82 -15.97 5.05 20.37
C ALA A 82 -15.76 5.54 21.82
N ALA A 83 -16.28 4.80 22.80
CA ALA A 83 -16.11 5.14 24.22
C ALA A 83 -14.66 4.94 24.72
N TRP A 84 -13.86 4.17 23.99
CA TRP A 84 -12.45 3.94 24.29
C TRP A 84 -11.55 5.04 23.69
N GLU A 85 -11.89 5.56 22.51
CA GLU A 85 -11.12 6.62 21.83
C GLU A 85 -11.27 8.00 22.51
N ASP A 86 -12.41 8.28 23.14
CA ASP A 86 -12.67 9.55 23.84
C ASP A 86 -11.92 9.70 25.18
N GLN A 87 -11.43 8.60 25.78
CA GLN A 87 -10.71 8.66 27.06
C GLN A 87 -9.32 9.31 26.96
N ASP A 88 -8.65 9.19 25.80
CA ASP A 88 -7.31 9.76 25.57
C ASP A 88 -7.33 11.29 25.39
N ASN A 89 -8.47 11.88 24.99
CA ASN A 89 -8.57 13.32 24.75
C ASN A 89 -9.10 14.14 25.95
N ASN A 90 -9.66 13.50 26.99
CA ASN A 90 -10.36 14.22 28.05
C ASN A 90 -10.07 13.76 29.50
N SER A 91 -9.06 12.93 29.76
CA SER A 91 -8.79 12.41 31.12
C SER A 91 -7.46 12.88 31.74
N LEU A 92 -7.21 14.20 31.74
CA LEU A 92 -6.51 14.85 32.86
C LEU A 92 -7.56 15.34 33.87
N ILE A 93 -8.47 14.47 34.30
CA ILE A 93 -9.30 14.75 35.48
C ILE A 93 -8.46 14.31 36.68
N PRO A 94 -8.04 15.23 37.57
CA PRO A 94 -7.27 14.86 38.74
C PRO A 94 -8.12 13.90 39.58
N TYR A 95 -7.53 12.76 39.94
CA TYR A 95 -8.11 11.79 40.85
C TYR A 95 -8.35 12.46 42.20
N ASN A 96 -9.53 13.07 42.39
CA ASN A 96 -9.99 13.53 43.69
C ASN A 96 -10.65 12.35 44.38
N GLY A 97 -9.92 11.77 45.35
CA GLY A 97 -10.36 10.64 46.18
C GLY A 97 -11.48 10.98 47.15
N ASN A 98 -12.60 11.48 46.65
CA ASN A 98 -13.86 11.57 47.39
C ASN A 98 -14.91 10.73 46.68
N GLU A 99 -14.95 9.44 47.04
CA GLU A 99 -16.03 8.52 46.72
C GLU A 99 -17.33 9.00 47.39
N ALA A 100 -18.09 9.83 46.67
CA ALA A 100 -19.48 10.07 47.00
C ALA A 100 -20.31 8.89 46.49
N SER A 101 -20.79 8.10 47.44
CA SER A 101 -21.92 7.16 47.36
C SER A 101 -22.96 7.57 46.30
N GLY A 102 -23.04 6.79 45.22
CA GLY A 102 -24.09 6.93 44.21
C GLY A 102 -24.07 5.75 43.23
N THR A 103 -25.22 5.10 43.06
CA THR A 103 -25.55 4.06 42.08
C THR A 103 -25.54 4.60 40.64
N ALA A 104 -24.45 5.22 40.23
CA ALA A 104 -24.27 5.58 38.83
C ALA A 104 -24.02 4.29 38.03
N PRO A 105 -24.76 4.06 36.92
CA PRO A 105 -24.39 3.00 35.97
C PRO A 105 -22.94 3.23 35.54
N LEU A 106 -22.19 2.14 35.38
CA LEU A 106 -20.81 2.21 34.90
C LEU A 106 -20.75 3.07 33.65
N THR A 107 -19.78 3.96 33.59
CA THR A 107 -19.54 4.73 32.37
C THR A 107 -19.20 3.79 31.22
N ALA A 108 -19.47 4.22 29.99
CA ALA A 108 -19.17 3.40 28.81
C ALA A 108 -17.68 2.98 28.74
N GLY A 109 -16.77 3.85 29.19
CA GLY A 109 -15.33 3.53 29.28
C GLY A 109 -14.99 2.48 30.34
N GLU A 110 -15.62 2.53 31.51
CA GLU A 110 -15.45 1.49 32.55
C GLU A 110 -15.99 0.14 32.10
N GLN A 111 -17.12 0.11 31.38
CA GLN A 111 -17.66 -1.13 30.80
C GLN A 111 -16.71 -1.73 29.75
N CYS A 112 -16.17 -0.90 28.86
CA CYS A 112 -15.19 -1.34 27.85
C CYS A 112 -13.89 -1.85 28.49
N THR A 113 -13.41 -1.19 29.55
CA THR A 113 -12.23 -1.62 30.31
C THR A 113 -12.45 -2.98 30.96
N ARG A 114 -13.60 -3.17 31.60
CA ARG A 114 -13.96 -4.47 32.22
C ARG A 114 -14.09 -5.57 31.17
N ARG A 115 -14.75 -5.30 30.05
CA ARG A 115 -14.84 -6.22 28.91
C ARG A 115 -13.45 -6.64 28.43
N LEU A 116 -12.54 -5.68 28.22
CA LEU A 116 -11.18 -5.95 27.76
C LEU A 116 -10.39 -6.80 28.75
N LEU A 117 -10.42 -6.47 30.05
CA LEU A 117 -9.71 -7.21 31.09
C LEU A 117 -10.20 -8.66 31.21
N LEU A 118 -11.51 -8.86 31.19
CA LEU A 118 -12.11 -10.19 31.31
C LEU A 118 -11.86 -11.06 30.07
N SER A 119 -12.04 -10.50 28.87
CA SER A 119 -11.71 -11.22 27.64
C SER A 119 -10.21 -11.49 27.53
N SER A 120 -9.35 -10.60 28.03
CA SER A 120 -7.91 -10.85 28.13
C SER A 120 -7.61 -12.02 29.06
N LEU A 121 -8.19 -12.02 30.26
CA LEU A 121 -8.00 -13.11 31.21
C LEU A 121 -8.46 -14.46 30.62
N ALA A 122 -9.65 -14.49 30.04
CA ALA A 122 -10.19 -15.67 29.38
C ALA A 122 -9.28 -16.18 28.24
N ALA A 123 -8.87 -15.29 27.33
CA ALA A 123 -8.02 -15.64 26.20
C ALA A 123 -6.68 -16.25 26.65
N HIS A 124 -6.01 -15.65 27.62
CA HIS A 124 -4.73 -16.15 28.12
C HIS A 124 -4.89 -17.43 28.95
N LEU A 125 -6.00 -17.61 29.68
CA LEU A 125 -6.30 -18.88 30.35
C LEU A 125 -6.50 -20.00 29.34
N ALA A 126 -7.30 -19.75 28.30
CA ALA A 126 -7.52 -20.71 27.23
C ALA A 126 -6.22 -21.05 26.49
N ASP A 127 -5.37 -20.06 26.23
CA ASP A 127 -4.10 -20.26 25.52
C ASP A 127 -3.12 -21.19 26.26
N ILE A 128 -3.14 -21.13 27.60
CA ILE A 128 -2.29 -21.96 28.45
C ILE A 128 -2.85 -23.37 28.60
N ALA A 129 -4.18 -23.49 28.61
CA ALA A 129 -4.86 -24.78 28.72
C ALA A 129 -4.91 -25.54 27.39
N ALA A 130 -4.79 -24.83 26.26
CA ALA A 130 -4.82 -25.42 24.94
C ALA A 130 -3.47 -26.07 24.57
N PRO A 131 -3.48 -27.12 23.74
CA PRO A 131 -2.27 -27.62 23.10
C PRO A 131 -1.60 -26.50 22.29
N PRO A 132 -0.27 -26.43 22.23
CA PRO A 132 0.46 -25.36 21.55
C PRO A 132 0.24 -25.30 20.02
N CYS A 133 -0.44 -26.28 19.43
CA CYS A 133 -0.72 -26.33 18.00
C CYS A 133 -2.02 -27.09 17.69
N VAL A 134 -1.94 -28.40 17.46
CA VAL A 134 -3.08 -29.27 17.22
C VAL A 134 -2.99 -30.40 18.22
N ALA A 135 -4.11 -30.68 18.90
CA ALA A 135 -4.23 -31.79 19.82
C ALA A 135 -3.90 -33.13 19.14
N ASP A 136 -3.08 -33.96 19.77
CA ASP A 136 -2.78 -35.31 19.30
C ASP A 136 -3.92 -36.30 19.54
N VAL A 137 -4.78 -35.97 20.50
CA VAL A 137 -5.94 -36.77 20.88
C VAL A 137 -7.19 -36.03 20.41
N ALA A 138 -8.04 -36.71 19.64
CA ALA A 138 -9.26 -36.13 19.08
C ALA A 138 -10.17 -35.50 20.15
N SER A 139 -10.20 -36.05 21.37
CA SER A 139 -10.99 -35.51 22.49
C SER A 139 -10.52 -34.12 22.97
N TYR A 140 -9.28 -33.72 22.65
CA TYR A 140 -8.72 -32.41 23.00
C TYR A 140 -8.77 -31.40 21.84
N LEU A 141 -9.28 -31.81 20.67
CA LEU A 141 -9.48 -30.91 19.54
C LEU A 141 -10.55 -29.86 19.85
N SER A 142 -11.58 -30.22 20.62
CA SER A 142 -12.59 -29.29 21.14
C SER A 142 -11.96 -28.14 21.93
N TYR A 143 -10.91 -28.41 22.71
CA TYR A 143 -10.20 -27.38 23.47
C TYR A 143 -9.47 -26.38 22.57
N THR A 144 -8.95 -26.83 21.43
CA THR A 144 -8.33 -25.94 20.43
C THR A 144 -9.37 -25.00 19.84
N PHE A 145 -10.57 -25.50 19.53
CA PHE A 145 -11.67 -24.68 19.01
C PHE A 145 -12.22 -23.69 20.05
N THR A 146 -12.43 -24.12 21.30
CA THR A 146 -12.86 -23.21 22.38
C THR A 146 -11.82 -22.13 22.62
N ARG A 147 -10.52 -22.48 22.66
CA ARG A 147 -9.43 -21.50 22.75
C ARG A 147 -9.46 -20.47 21.61
N ASN A 148 -9.63 -20.93 20.37
CA ASN A 148 -9.73 -20.03 19.22
C ASN A 148 -10.95 -19.12 19.29
N HIS A 149 -12.10 -19.63 19.78
CA HIS A 149 -13.30 -18.83 19.96
C HIS A 149 -13.08 -17.70 20.98
N VAL A 150 -12.51 -18.02 22.15
CA VAL A 150 -12.24 -17.03 23.21
C VAL A 150 -11.19 -16.01 22.77
N ILE A 151 -10.12 -16.46 22.10
CA ILE A 151 -9.07 -15.55 21.59
C ILE A 151 -9.62 -14.65 20.49
N LYS A 152 -10.49 -15.18 19.62
CA LYS A 152 -11.19 -14.40 18.61
C LYS A 152 -11.98 -13.25 19.23
N ASP A 153 -12.81 -13.55 20.22
CA ASP A 153 -13.61 -12.54 20.90
C ASP A 153 -12.74 -11.48 21.58
N TYR A 154 -11.60 -11.88 22.15
CA TYR A 154 -10.65 -10.95 22.74
C TYR A 154 -10.00 -10.02 21.70
N PHE A 155 -9.43 -10.55 20.62
CA PHE A 155 -8.71 -9.70 19.67
C PHE A 155 -9.64 -8.79 18.86
N HIS A 156 -10.91 -9.17 18.66
CA HIS A 156 -11.88 -8.30 17.99
C HIS A 156 -12.17 -7.00 18.74
N LEU A 157 -11.95 -6.96 20.06
CA LEU A 157 -12.10 -5.74 20.84
C LEU A 157 -11.13 -4.65 20.34
N PHE A 158 -9.93 -5.02 19.91
CA PHE A 158 -8.88 -4.06 19.54
C PHE A 158 -8.37 -4.20 18.10
N SER A 159 -8.92 -5.10 17.30
CA SER A 159 -8.55 -5.25 15.88
C SER A 159 -8.90 -4.03 15.04
N GLY A 160 -9.96 -3.30 15.44
CA GLY A 160 -10.40 -2.05 14.83
C GLY A 160 -9.71 -0.81 15.39
N VAL A 161 -8.71 -0.94 16.26
CA VAL A 161 -8.02 0.22 16.88
C VAL A 161 -6.66 0.41 16.21
N PRO A 162 -6.28 1.65 15.77
CA PRO A 162 -5.04 1.90 15.03
C PRO A 162 -3.75 1.40 15.69
N ARG A 163 -3.72 1.34 17.03
CA ARG A 163 -2.57 0.81 17.79
C ARG A 163 -2.72 -0.66 18.18
N GLY A 164 -3.94 -1.20 18.15
CA GLY A 164 -4.27 -2.57 18.57
C GLY A 164 -4.17 -3.61 17.44
N TRP A 165 -4.39 -3.21 16.19
CA TRP A 165 -4.50 -4.15 15.07
C TRP A 165 -3.29 -5.09 14.93
N LYS A 166 -2.06 -4.63 15.24
CA LYS A 166 -0.85 -5.45 15.10
C LYS A 166 -0.88 -6.62 16.08
N VAL A 167 -1.27 -6.37 17.32
CA VAL A 167 -1.42 -7.42 18.34
C VAL A 167 -2.56 -8.35 17.94
N ALA A 168 -3.66 -7.81 17.42
CA ALA A 168 -4.80 -8.63 17.00
C ALA A 168 -4.42 -9.54 15.83
N GLY A 169 -3.67 -9.00 14.87
CA GLY A 169 -3.15 -9.73 13.73
C GLY A 169 -2.20 -10.86 14.13
N LEU A 170 -1.40 -10.68 15.19
CA LEU A 170 -0.55 -11.74 15.73
C LEU A 170 -1.39 -12.84 16.38
N TYR A 171 -2.35 -12.49 17.26
CA TYR A 171 -3.27 -13.50 17.81
C TYR A 171 -3.97 -14.28 16.71
N ALA A 172 -4.45 -13.59 15.68
CA ALA A 172 -5.19 -14.21 14.61
C ALA A 172 -4.27 -15.12 13.74
N ALA A 173 -3.06 -14.67 13.40
CA ALA A 173 -2.13 -15.43 12.56
C ALA A 173 -1.48 -16.64 13.28
N TYR A 174 -1.30 -16.58 14.61
CA TYR A 174 -0.71 -17.66 15.42
C TYR A 174 -1.73 -18.58 16.07
N SER A 175 -3.03 -18.36 15.85
CA SER A 175 -4.06 -19.26 16.37
C SER A 175 -4.21 -20.47 15.44
N PRO A 176 -3.88 -21.69 15.91
CA PRO A 176 -3.90 -22.87 15.07
C PRO A 176 -5.34 -23.16 14.65
N LEU A 177 -5.58 -23.49 13.38
CA LEU A 177 -6.94 -23.78 12.86
C LEU A 177 -7.92 -22.60 12.96
N LEU A 178 -7.45 -21.36 13.19
CA LEU A 178 -8.33 -20.20 13.11
C LEU A 178 -8.81 -20.01 11.67
N ASN A 179 -10.06 -19.56 11.52
CA ASN A 179 -10.64 -19.23 10.23
C ASN A 179 -9.80 -18.13 9.51
N PRO A 180 -9.25 -18.40 8.31
CA PRO A 180 -8.43 -17.43 7.60
C PRO A 180 -9.11 -16.12 7.23
N VAL A 181 -10.45 -16.10 7.18
CA VAL A 181 -11.26 -14.89 7.01
C VAL A 181 -10.97 -13.87 8.12
N GLU A 182 -10.73 -14.33 9.35
CA GLU A 182 -10.51 -13.41 10.48
C GLU A 182 -9.21 -12.63 10.31
N VAL A 183 -8.15 -13.30 9.89
CA VAL A 183 -6.87 -12.61 9.66
C VAL A 183 -6.98 -11.67 8.47
N TYR A 184 -7.63 -12.11 7.39
CA TYR A 184 -7.95 -11.24 6.25
C TYR A 184 -8.68 -9.96 6.69
N ASN A 185 -9.70 -10.06 7.56
CA ASN A 185 -10.45 -8.90 8.04
C ASN A 185 -9.58 -7.93 8.86
N VAL A 186 -8.73 -8.45 9.77
CA VAL A 186 -7.81 -7.61 10.55
C VAL A 186 -6.79 -6.92 9.64
N MET A 187 -6.19 -7.64 8.68
CA MET A 187 -5.16 -7.09 7.80
C MET A 187 -5.72 -6.03 6.84
N THR A 188 -6.89 -6.28 6.25
CA THR A 188 -7.55 -5.33 5.33
C THR A 188 -8.01 -4.08 6.06
N TYR A 189 -8.48 -4.19 7.31
CA TYR A 189 -8.76 -3.02 8.15
C TYR A 189 -7.48 -2.19 8.39
N ALA A 190 -6.38 -2.83 8.79
CA ALA A 190 -5.09 -2.18 9.01
C ALA A 190 -4.53 -1.51 7.75
N GLY A 191 -4.84 -2.05 6.56
CA GLY A 191 -4.48 -1.46 5.27
C GLY A 191 -4.95 0.00 5.11
N ARG A 192 -6.05 0.40 5.76
CA ARG A 192 -6.54 1.78 5.75
C ARG A 192 -5.57 2.76 6.43
N ALA A 193 -5.01 2.36 7.56
CA ALA A 193 -4.02 3.16 8.29
C ALA A 193 -2.63 3.16 7.62
N ALA A 194 -2.32 2.15 6.79
CA ALA A 194 -1.06 2.07 6.04
C ALA A 194 -0.91 3.15 4.95
N LEU A 195 -2.00 3.83 4.57
CA LEU A 195 -1.95 4.98 3.68
C LEU A 195 -1.20 6.16 4.31
N THR A 196 -1.55 6.48 5.55
CA THR A 196 -1.07 7.65 6.28
C THR A 196 0.22 7.37 7.04
N GLU A 197 0.39 6.14 7.54
CA GLU A 197 1.53 5.78 8.38
C GLU A 197 2.42 4.71 7.72
N LYS A 198 3.65 5.12 7.34
CA LYS A 198 4.64 4.22 6.73
C LYS A 198 5.06 3.06 7.67
N SER A 199 5.11 3.32 8.98
CA SER A 199 5.36 2.30 10.00
C SER A 199 4.30 1.20 10.00
N VAL A 200 3.03 1.56 9.83
CA VAL A 200 1.91 0.62 9.72
C VAL A 200 2.04 -0.23 8.46
N TYR A 201 2.36 0.38 7.31
CA TYR A 201 2.62 -0.37 6.07
C TYR A 201 3.75 -1.40 6.25
N HIS A 202 4.89 -1.00 6.82
CA HIS A 202 6.00 -1.94 7.06
C HIS A 202 5.64 -3.05 8.04
N ALA A 203 4.91 -2.74 9.11
CA ALA A 203 4.44 -3.74 10.05
C ALA A 203 3.46 -4.73 9.40
N LEU A 204 2.56 -4.24 8.54
CA LEU A 204 1.57 -5.05 7.81
C LEU A 204 2.27 -5.99 6.82
N MET A 205 3.22 -5.47 6.05
CA MET A 205 4.03 -6.28 5.13
C MET A 205 4.89 -7.30 5.87
N GLY A 206 5.44 -6.91 7.03
CA GLY A 206 6.16 -7.83 7.91
C GLY A 206 5.27 -8.98 8.35
N LEU A 207 4.06 -8.71 8.85
CA LEU A 207 3.14 -9.73 9.32
C LEU A 207 2.67 -10.66 8.18
N LEU A 208 2.28 -10.09 7.03
CA LEU A 208 1.90 -10.86 5.84
C LEU A 208 3.03 -11.81 5.43
N ARG A 209 4.25 -11.29 5.24
CA ARG A 209 5.38 -12.07 4.72
C ARG A 209 5.99 -13.05 5.73
N THR A 210 5.79 -12.85 7.04
CA THR A 210 6.44 -13.67 8.08
C THR A 210 5.50 -14.59 8.84
N ALA A 211 4.37 -14.10 9.34
CA ALA A 211 3.48 -14.87 10.22
C ALA A 211 2.31 -15.48 9.46
N TRP A 212 1.78 -14.76 8.46
CA TRP A 212 0.61 -15.19 7.70
C TRP A 212 0.93 -16.10 6.50
N SER A 213 2.13 -15.95 5.93
CA SER A 213 2.57 -16.79 4.81
C SER A 213 2.54 -18.28 5.14
N LYS A 214 2.11 -19.10 4.17
CA LYS A 214 2.20 -20.57 4.23
C LYS A 214 3.63 -21.07 4.45
N GLU A 215 4.62 -20.26 4.11
CA GLU A 215 6.05 -20.56 4.29
C GLU A 215 6.56 -20.21 5.69
N SER A 216 5.75 -19.57 6.52
CA SER A 216 6.13 -19.28 7.90
C SER A 216 6.46 -20.57 8.65
N PRO A 217 7.42 -20.54 9.61
CA PRO A 217 7.74 -21.71 10.42
C PRO A 217 6.52 -22.25 11.16
N HIS A 218 5.64 -21.36 11.63
CA HIS A 218 4.43 -21.73 12.36
C HIS A 218 3.40 -22.44 11.46
N GLN A 219 3.06 -21.86 10.30
CA GLN A 219 2.09 -22.48 9.38
C GLN A 219 2.62 -23.81 8.82
N ARG A 220 3.92 -23.90 8.51
CA ARG A 220 4.56 -25.17 8.11
C ARG A 220 4.52 -26.23 9.21
N PHE A 221 4.68 -25.82 10.46
CA PHE A 221 4.60 -26.74 11.60
C PHE A 221 3.18 -27.29 11.77
N ILE A 222 2.16 -26.42 11.73
CA ILE A 222 0.75 -26.83 11.78
C ILE A 222 0.42 -27.77 10.60
N PHE A 223 0.86 -27.43 9.38
CA PHE A 223 0.68 -28.27 8.19
C PHE A 223 1.25 -29.68 8.39
N ARG A 224 2.52 -29.77 8.80
CA ARG A 224 3.17 -31.07 9.05
C ARG A 224 2.43 -31.85 10.13
N ARG A 225 1.98 -31.19 11.20
CA ARG A 225 1.27 -31.86 12.28
C ARG A 225 -0.09 -32.39 11.84
N LEU A 226 -0.87 -31.61 11.10
CA LEU A 226 -2.16 -32.03 10.56
C LEU A 226 -2.01 -33.18 9.57
N MET A 227 -1.02 -33.12 8.68
CA MET A 227 -0.74 -34.22 7.73
C MET A 227 -0.27 -35.50 8.42
N GLN A 228 0.39 -35.41 9.58
CA GLN A 228 0.76 -36.58 10.38
C GLN A 228 -0.45 -37.22 11.07
N LEU A 229 -1.34 -36.40 11.64
CA LEU A 229 -2.50 -36.87 12.39
C LEU A 229 -3.65 -37.31 11.47
N TYR A 230 -3.82 -36.65 10.33
CA TYR A 230 -4.94 -36.81 9.41
C TYR A 230 -4.48 -36.84 7.93
N PRO A 231 -3.64 -37.80 7.52
CA PRO A 231 -2.99 -37.80 6.19
C PRO A 231 -3.95 -37.93 5.01
N SER A 232 -5.13 -38.52 5.22
CA SER A 232 -6.12 -38.80 4.17
C SER A 232 -7.38 -37.93 4.27
N ASP A 233 -7.44 -36.98 5.21
CA ASP A 233 -8.63 -36.16 5.42
C ASP A 233 -8.63 -34.96 4.43
N PRO A 234 -9.63 -34.85 3.54
CA PRO A 234 -9.71 -33.74 2.60
C PRO A 234 -9.87 -32.37 3.28
N ALA A 235 -10.38 -32.32 4.51
CA ALA A 235 -10.54 -31.07 5.26
C ALA A 235 -9.19 -30.38 5.55
N VAL A 236 -8.12 -31.16 5.72
CA VAL A 236 -6.76 -30.61 5.91
C VAL A 236 -6.33 -29.87 4.65
N SER A 237 -6.43 -30.49 3.47
CA SER A 237 -6.09 -29.83 2.20
C SER A 237 -6.92 -28.57 1.97
N GLN A 238 -8.25 -28.66 2.19
CA GLN A 238 -9.16 -27.53 2.03
C GLN A 238 -8.82 -26.35 2.95
N TYR A 239 -8.42 -26.61 4.20
CA TYR A 239 -7.99 -25.57 5.13
C TYR A 239 -6.77 -24.80 4.61
N PHE A 240 -5.77 -25.51 4.07
CA PHE A 240 -4.57 -24.87 3.53
C PHE A 240 -4.80 -24.16 2.21
N ASP A 241 -5.66 -24.70 1.34
CA ASP A 241 -6.09 -24.01 0.13
C ASP A 241 -6.81 -22.69 0.48
N MET A 242 -7.65 -22.72 1.51
CA MET A 242 -8.33 -21.53 2.03
C MET A 242 -7.33 -20.53 2.65
N LEU A 243 -6.33 -21.00 3.40
CA LEU A 243 -5.29 -20.14 3.97
C LEU A 243 -4.47 -19.45 2.88
N GLU A 244 -4.05 -20.20 1.84
CA GLU A 244 -3.33 -19.64 0.69
C GLU A 244 -4.20 -18.66 -0.11
N HIS A 245 -5.48 -18.99 -0.31
CA HIS A 245 -6.44 -18.10 -0.96
C HIS A 245 -6.57 -16.77 -0.21
N TYR A 246 -6.85 -16.80 1.10
CA TYR A 246 -7.00 -15.58 1.90
C TYR A 246 -5.69 -14.83 2.11
N TYR A 247 -4.54 -15.50 2.14
CA TYR A 247 -3.24 -14.86 2.10
C TYR A 247 -3.07 -14.02 0.82
N ARG A 248 -3.24 -14.62 -0.36
CA ARG A 248 -3.14 -13.91 -1.65
C ARG A 248 -4.16 -12.79 -1.75
N LYS A 249 -5.41 -13.10 -1.39
CA LYS A 249 -6.50 -12.12 -1.39
C LYS A 249 -6.21 -10.93 -0.48
N SER A 250 -5.71 -11.16 0.74
CA SER A 250 -5.30 -10.06 1.64
C SER A 250 -4.22 -9.20 1.00
N PHE A 251 -3.20 -9.82 0.42
CA PHE A 251 -2.09 -9.13 -0.22
C PHE A 251 -2.59 -8.26 -1.38
N ASP A 252 -3.41 -8.81 -2.26
CA ASP A 252 -3.95 -8.13 -3.43
C ASP A 252 -4.90 -7.00 -3.04
N ASP A 253 -5.87 -7.25 -2.15
CA ASP A 253 -6.88 -6.27 -1.76
C ASP A 253 -6.27 -5.07 -1.02
N ILE A 254 -5.29 -5.32 -0.14
CA ILE A 254 -4.56 -4.26 0.56
C ILE A 254 -3.79 -3.40 -0.45
N HIS A 255 -3.02 -4.02 -1.35
CA HIS A 255 -2.22 -3.24 -2.30
C HIS A 255 -3.08 -2.52 -3.33
N ARG A 256 -4.14 -3.13 -3.86
CA ARG A 256 -5.11 -2.46 -4.75
C ARG A 256 -5.73 -1.24 -4.09
N TYR A 257 -6.15 -1.37 -2.83
CA TYR A 257 -6.66 -0.26 -2.04
C TYR A 257 -5.61 0.86 -1.90
N LEU A 258 -4.37 0.52 -1.52
CA LEU A 258 -3.28 1.49 -1.39
C LEU A 258 -2.96 2.19 -2.72
N ILE A 259 -2.87 1.44 -3.81
CA ILE A 259 -2.60 1.96 -5.17
C ILE A 259 -3.69 2.96 -5.56
N THR A 260 -4.95 2.58 -5.42
CA THR A 260 -6.11 3.39 -5.83
C THR A 260 -6.19 4.69 -5.02
N GLU A 261 -6.00 4.61 -3.71
CA GLU A 261 -6.05 5.76 -2.80
C GLU A 261 -4.85 6.69 -2.98
N CYS A 262 -3.63 6.15 -3.15
CA CYS A 262 -2.46 6.96 -3.49
C CYS A 262 -2.67 7.71 -4.81
N PHE A 263 -3.21 7.03 -5.83
CA PHE A 263 -3.49 7.64 -7.12
C PHE A 263 -4.54 8.77 -6.98
N THR A 264 -5.65 8.50 -6.29
CA THR A 264 -6.75 9.45 -6.07
C THR A 264 -6.30 10.69 -5.30
N ARG A 265 -5.37 10.52 -4.33
CA ARG A 265 -4.79 11.63 -3.55
C ARG A 265 -3.69 12.41 -4.28
N GLY A 266 -3.33 12.00 -5.49
CA GLY A 266 -2.27 12.62 -6.29
C GLY A 266 -0.84 12.15 -5.95
N ASP A 267 -0.67 11.14 -5.09
CA ASP A 267 0.61 10.47 -4.86
C ASP A 267 0.83 9.36 -5.90
N VAL A 268 0.87 9.78 -7.16
CA VAL A 268 0.87 8.86 -8.31
C VAL A 268 2.20 8.10 -8.41
N THR A 269 3.30 8.70 -7.96
CA THR A 269 4.60 8.02 -7.93
C THR A 269 4.54 6.78 -7.03
N ARG A 270 4.04 6.93 -5.79
CA ARG A 270 3.89 5.80 -4.87
C ARG A 270 2.91 4.76 -5.41
N ALA A 271 1.80 5.18 -6.01
CA ALA A 271 0.82 4.27 -6.60
C ALA A 271 1.44 3.39 -7.70
N VAL A 272 2.18 4.01 -8.64
CA VAL A 272 2.86 3.30 -9.73
C VAL A 272 3.96 2.38 -9.21
N CYS A 273 4.77 2.84 -8.24
CA CYS A 273 5.79 1.98 -7.62
C CYS A 273 5.16 0.73 -6.99
N LEU A 274 4.10 0.90 -6.20
CA LEU A 274 3.39 -0.23 -5.57
C LEU A 274 2.78 -1.17 -6.61
N ALA A 275 2.20 -0.65 -7.68
CA ALA A 275 1.63 -1.46 -8.76
C ALA A 275 2.69 -2.31 -9.47
N VAL A 276 3.83 -1.72 -9.81
CA VAL A 276 4.93 -2.41 -10.49
C VAL A 276 5.59 -3.44 -9.58
N GLU A 277 5.94 -3.07 -8.34
CA GLU A 277 6.62 -3.96 -7.39
C GLU A 277 5.79 -5.19 -7.01
N ASN A 278 4.46 -5.07 -7.01
CA ASN A 278 3.56 -6.14 -6.59
C ASN A 278 2.82 -6.82 -7.76
N GLY A 279 3.10 -6.41 -9.01
CA GLY A 279 2.47 -6.99 -10.20
C GLY A 279 0.96 -6.69 -10.35
N LEU A 280 0.45 -5.69 -9.64
CA LEU A 280 -0.95 -5.28 -9.65
C LEU A 280 -1.13 -4.08 -10.58
N THR A 281 -1.05 -4.36 -11.88
CA THR A 281 -0.86 -3.32 -12.90
C THR A 281 -2.15 -2.81 -13.52
N ASP A 282 -3.25 -3.55 -13.44
CA ASP A 282 -4.46 -3.31 -14.24
C ASP A 282 -5.07 -1.93 -13.97
N GLU A 283 -5.16 -1.55 -12.70
CA GLU A 283 -5.71 -0.26 -12.27
C GLU A 283 -4.87 0.91 -12.79
N ILE A 284 -3.53 0.81 -12.75
CA ILE A 284 -2.63 1.86 -13.22
C ILE A 284 -2.56 1.93 -14.75
N VAL A 285 -2.59 0.78 -15.43
CA VAL A 285 -2.59 0.72 -16.90
C VAL A 285 -3.78 1.51 -17.43
N TRP A 286 -4.98 1.23 -16.88
CA TRP A 286 -6.19 1.92 -17.30
C TRP A 286 -6.10 3.43 -17.09
N GLU A 287 -5.71 3.86 -15.89
CA GLU A 287 -5.61 5.29 -15.54
C GLU A 287 -4.58 6.05 -16.40
N LEU A 288 -3.38 5.48 -16.59
CA LEU A 288 -2.36 6.08 -17.44
C LEU A 288 -2.82 6.14 -18.90
N ARG A 289 -3.46 5.09 -19.40
CA ARG A 289 -3.99 5.05 -20.76
C ARG A 289 -5.02 6.15 -20.99
N VAL A 290 -6.03 6.25 -20.12
CA VAL A 290 -7.08 7.28 -20.23
C VAL A 290 -6.49 8.69 -20.30
N ARG A 291 -5.46 8.96 -19.48
CA ARG A 291 -4.78 10.25 -19.46
C ARG A 291 -3.90 10.50 -20.68
N LEU A 292 -3.15 9.50 -21.12
CA LEU A 292 -2.27 9.60 -22.28
C LEU A 292 -3.06 9.81 -23.59
N ILE A 293 -4.24 9.19 -23.72
CA ILE A 293 -5.10 9.38 -24.90
C ILE A 293 -5.94 10.68 -24.83
N ALA A 294 -5.83 11.45 -23.76
CA ALA A 294 -6.55 12.72 -23.63
C ALA A 294 -5.86 13.84 -24.41
N ALA A 295 -6.65 14.81 -24.91
CA ALA A 295 -6.13 15.95 -25.65
C ALA A 295 -5.15 16.82 -24.85
N GLY A 296 -5.26 16.81 -23.52
CA GLY A 296 -4.43 17.56 -22.57
C GLY A 296 -3.25 16.78 -21.98
N ALA A 297 -2.88 15.61 -22.53
CA ALA A 297 -1.83 14.77 -21.96
C ALA A 297 -0.47 15.48 -21.75
N LEU A 298 -0.14 16.47 -22.59
CA LEU A 298 1.10 17.27 -22.47
C LEU A 298 1.09 18.23 -21.28
N GLU A 299 -0.09 18.57 -20.76
CA GLU A 299 -0.29 19.49 -19.64
C GLU A 299 -0.65 18.74 -18.34
N ASP A 300 -0.86 17.42 -18.42
CA ASP A 300 -1.23 16.59 -17.28
C ASP A 300 -0.07 16.48 -16.28
N VAL A 301 -0.30 17.03 -15.08
CA VAL A 301 0.68 17.07 -13.99
C VAL A 301 1.03 15.67 -13.50
N LEU A 302 0.07 14.74 -13.49
CA LEU A 302 0.28 13.37 -12.99
C LEU A 302 1.14 12.58 -13.97
N LEU A 303 0.90 12.69 -15.28
CA LEU A 303 1.75 12.07 -16.29
C LEU A 303 3.20 12.59 -16.20
N ALA A 304 3.37 13.89 -15.98
CA ALA A 304 4.70 14.47 -15.78
C ALA A 304 5.39 13.97 -14.49
N GLN A 305 4.64 13.78 -13.40
CA GLN A 305 5.19 13.20 -12.16
C GLN A 305 5.62 11.75 -12.36
N VAL A 306 4.79 10.92 -13.00
CA VAL A 306 5.12 9.53 -13.33
C VAL A 306 6.34 9.46 -14.24
N GLY A 307 6.39 10.30 -15.27
CA GLY A 307 7.54 10.35 -16.18
C GLY A 307 8.84 10.68 -15.47
N LYS A 308 8.84 11.68 -14.58
CA LYS A 308 10.00 12.00 -13.74
C LYS A 308 10.39 10.87 -12.79
N ALA A 309 9.40 10.17 -12.22
CA ALA A 309 9.66 9.05 -11.33
C ALA A 309 10.36 7.90 -12.06
N VAL A 310 9.95 7.62 -13.30
CA VAL A 310 10.61 6.63 -14.18
C VAL A 310 12.01 7.09 -14.57
N GLU A 311 12.18 8.35 -15.00
CA GLU A 311 13.49 8.91 -15.39
C GLU A 311 14.52 8.85 -14.25
N HIS A 312 14.10 9.12 -13.02
CA HIS A 312 14.97 9.07 -11.84
C HIS A 312 15.14 7.66 -11.26
N GLY A 313 14.51 6.64 -11.85
CA GLY A 313 14.62 5.26 -11.40
C GLY A 313 13.87 4.93 -10.11
N PHE A 314 12.93 5.77 -9.68
CA PHE A 314 12.02 5.43 -8.56
C PHE A 314 11.03 4.34 -8.95
N VAL A 315 10.64 4.29 -10.22
CA VAL A 315 9.82 3.21 -10.79
C VAL A 315 10.73 2.30 -11.62
N ALA A 316 10.97 1.08 -11.14
CA ALA A 316 11.83 0.10 -11.81
C ALA A 316 11.11 -0.56 -13.00
N LEU A 317 11.48 -0.18 -14.22
CA LEU A 317 10.86 -0.73 -15.44
C LEU A 317 11.12 -2.24 -15.62
N ASP A 318 12.25 -2.75 -15.11
CA ASP A 318 12.62 -4.17 -15.22
C ASP A 318 11.68 -5.10 -14.44
N GLY A 319 10.98 -4.58 -13.42
CA GLY A 319 9.98 -5.32 -12.65
C GLY A 319 8.58 -5.33 -13.29
N CYS A 320 8.40 -4.66 -14.43
CA CYS A 320 7.08 -4.49 -15.04
C CYS A 320 6.67 -5.71 -15.87
N ALA A 321 5.81 -6.57 -15.31
CA ALA A 321 5.30 -7.76 -15.98
C ALA A 321 4.34 -7.44 -17.16
N SER A 322 3.67 -6.29 -17.13
CA SER A 322 2.75 -5.86 -18.19
C SER A 322 3.50 -5.05 -19.26
N LEU A 323 3.48 -5.54 -20.51
CA LEU A 323 4.03 -4.81 -21.66
C LEU A 323 3.29 -3.48 -21.87
N GLU A 324 1.97 -3.45 -21.68
CA GLU A 324 1.16 -2.23 -21.83
C GLU A 324 1.53 -1.18 -20.78
N LEU A 325 1.73 -1.60 -19.53
CA LEU A 325 2.22 -0.70 -18.48
C LEU A 325 3.63 -0.20 -18.80
N LEU A 326 4.54 -1.09 -19.22
CA LEU A 326 5.91 -0.74 -19.56
C LEU A 326 5.95 0.33 -20.66
N CYS A 327 5.15 0.15 -21.72
CA CYS A 327 4.98 1.11 -22.80
C CYS A 327 4.40 2.44 -22.28
N SER A 328 3.35 2.40 -21.45
CA SER A 328 2.74 3.59 -20.86
C SER A 328 3.73 4.39 -20.00
N LEU A 329 4.54 3.70 -19.17
CA LEU A 329 5.55 4.32 -18.31
C LEU A 329 6.69 4.95 -19.12
N LYS A 330 7.21 4.23 -20.13
CA LYS A 330 8.20 4.78 -21.07
C LYS A 330 7.66 6.01 -21.78
N LEU A 331 6.37 6.00 -22.15
CA LEU A 331 5.74 7.12 -22.82
C LEU A 331 5.57 8.32 -21.88
N CYS A 332 5.18 8.09 -20.62
CA CYS A 332 5.15 9.15 -19.60
C CYS A 332 6.53 9.81 -19.42
N ALA A 333 7.60 9.01 -19.35
CA ALA A 333 8.97 9.50 -19.28
C ALA A 333 9.36 10.30 -20.54
N ALA A 334 9.10 9.76 -21.72
CA ALA A 334 9.40 10.45 -22.97
C ALA A 334 8.63 11.79 -23.08
N LEU A 335 7.35 11.82 -22.73
CA LEU A 335 6.53 13.03 -22.72
C LEU A 335 7.00 14.05 -21.68
N SER A 336 7.39 13.61 -20.48
CA SER A 336 7.93 14.50 -19.44
C SER A 336 9.23 15.17 -19.90
N ASN A 337 10.18 14.39 -20.43
CA ASN A 337 11.40 14.90 -21.06
C ASN A 337 11.10 15.90 -22.18
N TYR A 338 10.14 15.57 -23.05
CA TYR A 338 9.68 16.47 -24.11
C TYR A 338 9.16 17.79 -23.55
N VAL A 339 8.28 17.78 -22.55
CA VAL A 339 7.71 19.00 -21.97
C VAL A 339 8.81 19.85 -21.32
N GLN A 340 9.74 19.22 -20.62
CA GLN A 340 10.88 19.91 -20.01
C GLN A 340 11.77 20.55 -21.05
N ALA A 341 12.08 19.84 -22.13
CA ALA A 341 12.93 20.35 -23.20
C ALA A 341 12.24 21.45 -24.01
N ALA A 342 10.96 21.30 -24.34
CA ALA A 342 10.16 22.33 -25.01
C ALA A 342 10.10 23.63 -24.19
N ARG A 343 9.96 23.54 -22.85
CA ARG A 343 10.02 24.70 -21.95
C ARG A 343 11.41 25.35 -21.90
N ALA A 344 12.48 24.57 -22.08
CA ALA A 344 13.84 25.11 -22.16
C ALA A 344 14.05 25.89 -23.46
N VAL A 345 13.56 25.36 -24.59
CA VAL A 345 13.61 26.03 -25.91
C VAL A 345 12.74 27.30 -25.92
N GLY A 346 11.51 27.24 -25.40
CA GLY A 346 10.62 28.41 -25.36
C GLY A 346 11.18 29.57 -24.51
N ARG A 347 11.77 29.27 -23.35
CA ARG A 347 12.48 30.28 -22.52
C ARG A 347 13.65 30.92 -23.27
N TRP A 348 14.32 30.18 -24.14
CA TRP A 348 15.37 30.73 -24.97
C TRP A 348 14.83 31.70 -26.03
N GLU A 349 13.73 31.37 -26.71
CA GLU A 349 13.11 32.27 -27.70
C GLU A 349 12.68 33.60 -27.05
N GLU A 350 12.18 33.56 -25.82
CA GLU A 350 11.84 34.75 -25.04
C GLU A 350 13.08 35.59 -24.70
N LEU A 351 14.16 34.94 -24.27
CA LEU A 351 15.44 35.62 -23.99
C LEU A 351 16.03 36.27 -25.25
N GLN A 352 15.94 35.60 -26.41
CA GLN A 352 16.41 36.17 -27.69
C GLN A 352 15.59 37.39 -28.12
N ARG A 353 14.28 37.38 -27.84
CA ARG A 353 13.38 38.52 -28.10
C ARG A 353 13.59 39.67 -27.12
N ALA A 354 13.96 39.39 -25.87
CA ALA A 354 14.13 40.40 -24.82
C ALA A 354 15.53 41.05 -24.80
N ASP A 355 16.59 40.32 -25.17
CA ASP A 355 17.97 40.77 -25.04
C ASP A 355 18.74 40.58 -26.37
N HIS A 356 18.71 41.59 -27.26
CA HIS A 356 19.56 41.63 -28.45
C HIS A 356 21.05 41.93 -28.14
N THR A 357 21.43 42.14 -26.88
CA THR A 357 22.73 42.75 -26.50
C THR A 357 23.61 41.91 -25.58
N ARG A 358 23.15 40.77 -25.05
CA ARG A 358 24.01 39.86 -24.27
C ARG A 358 24.09 38.49 -24.91
N ALA A 359 25.31 38.13 -25.31
CA ALA A 359 25.68 36.78 -25.66
C ALA A 359 25.40 35.84 -24.46
N SER A 360 24.19 35.31 -24.37
CA SER A 360 23.94 34.10 -23.59
C SER A 360 24.93 33.06 -24.10
N PRO A 361 25.65 32.32 -23.23
CA PRO A 361 26.74 31.47 -23.67
C PRO A 361 26.21 30.48 -24.72
N LEU A 362 26.61 30.67 -25.98
CA LEU A 362 26.17 29.93 -27.17
C LEU A 362 26.13 28.42 -26.93
N PHE A 363 27.03 27.93 -26.08
CA PHE A 363 27.10 26.55 -25.62
C PHE A 363 25.83 26.03 -24.93
N ARG A 364 25.23 26.78 -24.00
CA ARG A 364 24.02 26.36 -23.27
C ARG A 364 22.79 26.28 -24.18
N VAL A 365 22.75 27.12 -25.21
CA VAL A 365 21.68 27.13 -26.22
C VAL A 365 21.78 25.90 -27.11
N ALA A 366 22.99 25.60 -27.60
CA ALA A 366 23.25 24.41 -28.40
C ALA A 366 22.86 23.12 -27.65
N GLU A 367 23.15 23.07 -26.35
CA GLU A 367 22.85 21.92 -25.51
C GLU A 367 21.33 21.77 -25.25
N ALA A 368 20.62 22.87 -25.04
CA ALA A 368 19.16 22.87 -24.88
C ALA A 368 18.43 22.45 -26.18
N LEU A 369 18.83 23.01 -27.33
CA LEU A 369 18.28 22.63 -28.63
C LEU A 369 18.58 21.17 -28.97
N ARG A 370 19.79 20.71 -28.67
CA ARG A 370 20.18 19.30 -28.81
C ARG A 370 19.31 18.39 -27.94
N ALA A 371 19.17 18.70 -26.66
CA ALA A 371 18.34 17.92 -25.74
C ALA A 371 16.87 17.89 -26.20
N GLY A 372 16.34 19.04 -26.66
CA GLY A 372 15.01 19.14 -27.26
C GLY A 372 14.84 18.24 -28.46
N ALA A 373 15.74 18.33 -29.44
CA ALA A 373 15.68 17.49 -30.63
C ALA A 373 15.71 15.99 -30.29
N TRP A 374 16.59 15.56 -29.38
CA TRP A 374 16.62 14.18 -28.92
C TRP A 374 15.33 13.75 -28.20
N ALA A 375 14.76 14.61 -27.35
CA ALA A 375 13.50 14.32 -26.67
C ALA A 375 12.33 14.18 -27.65
N HIS A 376 12.26 15.05 -28.66
CA HIS A 376 11.25 14.97 -29.73
C HIS A 376 11.36 13.66 -30.52
N THR A 377 12.58 13.30 -30.94
CA THR A 377 12.84 12.05 -31.66
C THR A 377 12.49 10.83 -30.80
N ALA A 378 12.91 10.81 -29.53
CA ALA A 378 12.65 9.68 -28.63
C ALA A 378 11.15 9.44 -28.39
N VAL A 379 10.35 10.50 -28.28
CA VAL A 379 8.90 10.39 -28.17
C VAL A 379 8.30 9.76 -29.43
N LEU A 380 8.68 10.21 -30.63
CA LEU A 380 8.12 9.68 -31.88
C LEU A 380 8.55 8.23 -32.14
N ASP A 381 9.83 7.90 -31.92
CA ASP A 381 10.34 6.54 -32.03
C ASP A 381 9.55 5.60 -31.12
N LEU A 382 9.30 6.04 -29.88
CA LEU A 382 8.54 5.26 -28.91
C LEU A 382 7.07 5.13 -29.31
N ILE A 383 6.42 6.19 -29.81
CA ILE A 383 5.02 6.13 -30.26
C ILE A 383 4.86 5.12 -31.41
N VAL A 384 5.76 5.16 -32.40
CA VAL A 384 5.73 4.21 -33.51
C VAL A 384 5.96 2.79 -33.02
N ALA A 385 6.95 2.58 -32.13
CA ALA A 385 7.21 1.27 -31.54
C ALA A 385 6.03 0.73 -30.73
N ILE A 386 5.39 1.58 -29.92
CA ILE A 386 4.21 1.25 -29.11
C ILE A 386 3.02 0.91 -30.00
N GLY A 387 2.74 1.71 -31.04
CA GLY A 387 1.61 1.46 -31.95
C GLY A 387 1.74 0.15 -32.74
N HIS A 388 2.96 -0.33 -32.96
CA HIS A 388 3.19 -1.65 -33.55
C HIS A 388 3.03 -2.81 -32.56
N GLN A 389 3.24 -2.57 -31.27
CA GLN A 389 3.24 -3.61 -30.22
C GLN A 389 1.93 -3.66 -29.42
N THR A 390 1.16 -2.57 -29.42
CA THR A 390 -0.03 -2.37 -28.58
C THR A 390 -1.08 -1.56 -29.34
N HIS A 391 -2.37 -1.82 -29.10
CA HIS A 391 -3.50 -1.01 -29.64
C HIS A 391 -3.65 0.32 -28.88
N PHE A 392 -2.55 1.04 -28.73
CA PHE A 392 -2.44 2.26 -27.94
C PHE A 392 -2.34 3.48 -28.86
N ASP A 393 -3.38 4.30 -28.90
CA ASP A 393 -3.46 5.49 -29.76
C ASP A 393 -3.48 6.78 -28.91
N LEU A 394 -2.41 7.57 -28.98
CA LEU A 394 -2.39 8.93 -28.41
C LEU A 394 -3.42 9.84 -29.10
N HIS A 395 -3.87 10.87 -28.37
CA HIS A 395 -4.76 11.86 -28.99
C HIS A 395 -4.06 12.54 -30.18
N PRO A 396 -4.75 12.74 -31.32
CA PRO A 396 -4.14 13.36 -32.50
C PRO A 396 -3.59 14.77 -32.26
N SER A 397 -4.16 15.54 -31.33
CA SER A 397 -3.63 16.87 -30.95
C SER A 397 -2.25 16.78 -30.28
N VAL A 398 -1.99 15.73 -29.49
CA VAL A 398 -0.70 15.49 -28.82
C VAL A 398 0.33 15.16 -29.89
N LEU A 399 0.00 14.24 -30.81
CA LEU A 399 0.85 13.87 -31.95
C LEU A 399 1.21 15.08 -32.81
N CYS A 400 0.22 15.87 -33.24
CA CYS A 400 0.48 17.11 -34.00
C CYS A 400 1.40 18.06 -33.24
N THR A 401 1.17 18.26 -31.95
CA THR A 401 1.97 19.20 -31.15
C THR A 401 3.42 18.73 -31.02
N VAL A 402 3.65 17.44 -30.74
CA VAL A 402 4.99 16.86 -30.66
C VAL A 402 5.73 17.01 -31.99
N MET A 403 5.06 16.71 -33.11
CA MET A 403 5.65 16.82 -34.45
C MET A 403 5.94 18.28 -34.84
N GLU A 404 5.01 19.20 -34.57
CA GLU A 404 5.19 20.64 -34.85
C GLU A 404 6.37 21.22 -34.09
N ARG A 405 6.41 20.99 -32.77
CA ARG A 405 7.48 21.48 -31.90
C ARG A 405 8.80 20.82 -32.20
N GLY A 406 8.80 19.54 -32.59
CA GLY A 406 9.99 18.84 -33.05
C GLY A 406 10.55 19.44 -34.32
N CYS A 407 9.69 19.74 -35.30
CA CYS A 407 10.10 20.43 -36.51
C CYS A 407 10.66 21.83 -36.22
N GLU A 408 9.99 22.60 -35.38
CA GLU A 408 10.45 23.93 -34.97
C GLU A 408 11.82 23.87 -34.29
N THR A 409 12.00 22.97 -33.32
CA THR A 409 13.26 22.80 -32.59
C THR A 409 14.41 22.40 -33.52
N LEU A 410 14.17 21.49 -34.47
CA LEU A 410 15.17 21.11 -35.46
C LEU A 410 15.49 22.28 -36.40
N LEU A 411 14.49 23.01 -36.90
CA LEU A 411 14.74 24.18 -37.74
C LEU A 411 15.52 25.27 -36.99
N LEU A 412 15.19 25.54 -35.73
CA LEU A 412 15.93 26.47 -34.87
C LEU A 412 17.37 26.02 -34.64
N MET A 413 17.58 24.72 -34.40
CA MET A 413 18.92 24.14 -34.30
C MET A 413 19.71 24.34 -35.60
N ARG A 414 19.08 24.12 -36.76
CA ARG A 414 19.68 24.37 -38.07
C ARG A 414 20.09 25.83 -38.21
N ASP A 415 19.18 26.74 -37.94
CA ASP A 415 19.40 28.17 -38.09
C ASP A 415 20.49 28.68 -37.12
N TRP A 416 20.52 28.15 -35.89
CA TRP A 416 21.60 28.39 -34.93
C TRP A 416 22.95 27.88 -35.44
N MET A 417 23.02 26.68 -36.03
CA MET A 417 24.26 26.15 -36.61
C MET A 417 24.79 27.04 -37.75
N LYS A 418 23.90 27.72 -38.50
CA LYS A 418 24.31 28.70 -39.53
C LYS A 418 24.94 29.95 -38.92
N LEU A 419 24.40 30.42 -37.80
CA LEU A 419 24.80 31.67 -37.15
C LEU A 419 26.04 31.51 -36.25
N ALA A 420 26.20 30.36 -35.59
CA ALA A 420 27.24 30.12 -34.59
C ALA A 420 28.62 29.76 -35.18
N ILE A 421 28.72 29.53 -36.50
CA ILE A 421 29.95 29.14 -37.19
C ILE A 421 30.44 30.32 -38.04
N PRO A 422 31.43 31.12 -37.58
CA PRO A 422 31.92 32.24 -38.36
C PRO A 422 32.61 31.77 -39.65
N PRO A 423 32.48 32.50 -40.78
CA PRO A 423 33.11 32.14 -42.06
C PRO A 423 34.65 32.04 -42.04
N HIS A 424 35.32 32.49 -40.97
CA HIS A 424 36.77 32.69 -40.95
C HIS A 424 37.58 31.80 -39.98
N HIS A 425 36.97 30.81 -39.32
CA HIS A 425 37.70 29.83 -38.50
C HIS A 425 37.77 28.45 -39.16
N HIS A 426 38.51 28.34 -40.26
CA HIS A 426 38.83 27.08 -40.93
C HIS A 426 39.66 26.07 -40.10
N ASN A 427 40.07 26.41 -38.87
CA ASN A 427 40.79 25.49 -37.99
C ASN A 427 39.90 24.70 -37.01
N ASN A 428 38.58 24.92 -36.98
CA ASN A 428 37.65 24.21 -36.08
C ASN A 428 36.79 23.15 -36.80
N ASN A 429 37.37 22.43 -37.76
CA ASN A 429 36.73 21.34 -38.51
C ASN A 429 36.01 20.33 -37.62
N SER A 430 36.47 20.09 -36.39
CA SER A 430 35.85 19.09 -35.50
C SER A 430 34.45 19.49 -35.00
N TYR A 431 34.17 20.77 -34.73
CA TYR A 431 32.87 21.21 -34.23
C TYR A 431 31.83 21.25 -35.35
N HIS A 432 32.16 21.83 -36.49
CA HIS A 432 31.27 21.87 -37.65
C HIS A 432 30.89 20.44 -38.10
N GLN A 433 31.88 19.56 -38.23
CA GLN A 433 31.64 18.16 -38.60
C GLN A 433 30.79 17.42 -37.55
N LYS A 434 31.01 17.66 -36.25
CA LYS A 434 30.20 17.07 -35.17
C LYS A 434 28.74 17.52 -35.21
N TYR A 435 28.48 18.80 -35.47
CA TYR A 435 27.13 19.35 -35.55
C TYR A 435 26.40 18.92 -36.82
N THR A 436 27.08 18.85 -37.97
CA THR A 436 26.52 18.32 -39.23
C THR A 436 26.17 16.83 -39.12
N VAL A 437 27.06 16.01 -38.53
CA VAL A 437 26.76 14.59 -38.27
C VAL A 437 25.55 14.44 -37.34
N MET A 438 25.48 15.26 -36.29
CA MET A 438 24.35 15.24 -35.36
C MET A 438 23.04 15.70 -36.02
N TRP A 439 23.07 16.72 -36.88
CA TRP A 439 21.92 17.15 -37.68
C TRP A 439 21.36 15.98 -38.49
N VAL A 440 22.22 15.33 -39.26
CA VAL A 440 21.85 14.18 -40.10
C VAL A 440 21.29 13.04 -39.25
N GLN A 441 21.89 12.74 -38.09
CA GLN A 441 21.38 11.72 -37.17
C GLN A 441 19.98 12.04 -36.66
N LEU A 442 19.75 13.28 -36.22
CA LEU A 442 18.47 13.71 -35.67
C LEU A 442 17.38 13.77 -36.74
N THR A 443 17.66 14.32 -37.92
CA THR A 443 16.68 14.37 -39.01
C THR A 443 16.36 12.98 -39.55
N ASN A 444 17.35 12.10 -39.73
CA ASN A 444 17.12 10.73 -40.16
C ASN A 444 16.31 9.90 -39.16
N ARG A 445 16.38 10.21 -37.86
CA ARG A 445 15.55 9.57 -36.85
C ARG A 445 14.18 10.23 -36.67
N PHE A 446 14.06 11.54 -36.86
CA PHE A 446 12.81 12.27 -36.63
C PHE A 446 11.85 12.20 -37.82
N VAL A 447 12.35 12.42 -39.05
CA VAL A 447 11.50 12.61 -40.23
C VAL A 447 10.73 11.36 -40.62
N PRO A 448 11.31 10.14 -40.65
CA PRO A 448 10.56 8.95 -41.07
C PRO A 448 9.39 8.61 -40.12
N PRO A 449 9.57 8.55 -38.78
CA PRO A 449 8.46 8.33 -37.84
C PRO A 449 7.39 9.42 -37.92
N ALA A 450 7.79 10.70 -38.03
CA ALA A 450 6.83 11.80 -38.16
C ALA A 450 6.00 11.70 -39.44
N THR A 451 6.63 11.31 -40.56
CA THR A 451 5.94 11.13 -41.84
C THR A 451 4.95 9.97 -41.78
N GLN A 452 5.37 8.83 -41.21
CA GLN A 452 4.51 7.67 -41.01
C GLN A 452 3.27 8.03 -40.15
N LEU A 453 3.48 8.71 -39.04
CA LEU A 453 2.38 9.13 -38.15
C LEU A 453 1.43 10.12 -38.83
N LEU A 454 1.94 11.08 -39.63
CA LEU A 454 1.11 12.00 -40.40
C LEU A 454 0.25 11.29 -41.45
N GLU A 455 0.78 10.27 -42.11
CA GLU A 455 0.02 9.47 -43.09
C GLU A 455 -1.12 8.71 -42.41
N VAL A 456 -0.84 8.03 -41.29
CA VAL A 456 -1.85 7.35 -40.49
C VAL A 456 -2.92 8.34 -40.01
N MET A 457 -2.51 9.50 -39.48
CA MET A 457 -3.43 10.52 -39.01
C MET A 457 -4.28 11.13 -40.13
N GLY A 458 -3.67 11.35 -41.30
CA GLY A 458 -4.35 11.86 -42.50
C GLY A 458 -5.35 10.89 -43.10
N LEU A 459 -5.27 9.59 -42.77
CA LEU A 459 -6.25 8.57 -43.15
C LEU A 459 -7.34 8.40 -42.09
N GLN A 460 -6.96 8.33 -40.81
CA GLN A 460 -7.87 7.96 -39.71
C GLN A 460 -8.63 9.13 -39.07
N PHE A 461 -8.08 10.36 -39.08
CA PHE A 461 -8.60 11.47 -38.26
C PHE A 461 -8.98 12.72 -39.08
N ARG A 462 -9.31 12.56 -40.37
CA ARG A 462 -9.67 13.68 -41.28
C ARG A 462 -10.75 14.63 -40.74
N SER A 463 -11.65 14.15 -39.89
CA SER A 463 -12.73 14.94 -39.28
C SER A 463 -12.37 15.62 -37.96
N ARG A 464 -11.26 15.22 -37.30
CA ARG A 464 -10.92 15.65 -35.93
C ARG A 464 -9.72 16.61 -35.85
N ILE A 465 -9.00 16.81 -36.96
CA ILE A 465 -7.79 17.65 -37.00
C ILE A 465 -7.94 18.68 -38.12
N ASN A 466 -7.55 19.92 -37.84
CA ASN A 466 -7.52 20.98 -38.85
C ASN A 466 -6.56 20.60 -40.00
N PRO A 467 -7.03 20.45 -41.25
CA PRO A 467 -6.19 20.08 -42.39
C PRO A 467 -5.04 21.07 -42.65
N LYS A 468 -5.25 22.36 -42.33
CA LYS A 468 -4.19 23.39 -42.43
C LYS A 468 -3.02 23.08 -41.52
N ARG A 469 -3.29 22.51 -40.34
CA ARG A 469 -2.28 22.13 -39.35
C ARG A 469 -1.41 21.00 -39.87
N ILE A 470 -2.03 19.95 -40.43
CA ILE A 470 -1.33 18.82 -41.07
C ILE A 470 -0.44 19.30 -42.22
N MET A 471 -0.96 20.17 -43.09
CA MET A 471 -0.18 20.73 -44.20
C MET A 471 1.01 21.55 -43.72
N ALA A 472 0.85 22.37 -42.68
CA ALA A 472 1.95 23.14 -42.11
C ALA A 472 3.06 22.24 -41.53
N ILE A 473 2.70 21.12 -40.90
CA ILE A 473 3.69 20.13 -40.43
C ILE A 473 4.43 19.51 -41.61
N ARG A 474 3.69 19.10 -42.65
CA ARG A 474 4.27 18.49 -43.86
C ARG A 474 5.27 19.42 -44.54
N GLU A 475 4.94 20.70 -44.66
CA GLU A 475 5.83 21.71 -45.21
C GLU A 475 7.10 21.87 -44.36
N LYS A 476 6.98 21.88 -43.03
CA LYS A 476 8.14 21.93 -42.12
C LYS A 476 9.02 20.69 -42.25
N LEU A 477 8.44 19.49 -42.38
CA LEU A 477 9.20 18.25 -42.59
C LEU A 477 9.98 18.28 -43.91
N LEU A 478 9.39 18.78 -44.99
CA LEU A 478 10.09 18.94 -46.27
C LEU A 478 11.32 19.86 -46.13
N ARG A 479 11.17 20.98 -45.40
CA ARG A 479 12.29 21.90 -45.11
C ARG A 479 13.40 21.30 -44.25
N LEU A 480 13.15 20.22 -43.52
CA LEU A 480 14.17 19.48 -42.76
C LEU A 480 14.96 18.50 -43.64
N VAL A 481 14.31 17.95 -44.68
CA VAL A 481 14.91 17.05 -45.66
C VAL A 481 15.72 17.82 -46.70
N ASP A 482 15.34 19.06 -46.98
CA ASP A 482 16.16 20.01 -47.74
C ASP A 482 17.49 20.21 -47.00
N THR A 483 18.47 19.40 -47.36
CA THR A 483 19.82 19.45 -46.83
C THR A 483 20.32 20.88 -46.98
N PRO A 484 20.94 21.45 -45.93
CA PRO A 484 21.65 22.69 -46.14
C PRO A 484 22.79 22.41 -47.12
N SER A 485 22.66 22.92 -48.35
CA SER A 485 23.79 23.07 -49.25
C SER A 485 24.77 24.02 -48.57
N TYR A 486 25.86 23.47 -48.05
CA TYR A 486 27.02 24.20 -47.54
C TYR A 486 28.24 23.86 -48.36
#